data_AF-A0A9P6BZL9-F1
#
_entry.id   AF-A0A9P6BZL9-F1
#
_cell.length_a   1.000
_cell.length_b   1.000
_cell.length_c   1.000
_cell.angle_alpha   90.00
_cell.angle_beta   90.00
_cell.angle_gamma   90.00
#
_symmetry.space_group_name_H-M   'P 1'
#
loop_
_entity.id
_entity.type
_entity.pdbx_description
1 polymer ?
#
loop_
_entity_poly.entity_id
_entity_poly.type
_entity_poly.pdbx_seq_one_letter_code
_entity_poly.pdbx_strand_id
1 'polypeptide(L)' 'MSCRLDVDQYSQDKFFKLVLNDPTAYKNFEVSNGLIFLRLNGKHTLCIPDILING' A
#
# COMPACT_ATOMS: atom_id res chain seq x y z
N MET A 1 -4.42 -18.88 -12.59
CA MET A 1 -4.12 -18.37 -11.25
C MET A 1 -4.38 -16.87 -11.28
N SER A 2 -5.54 -16.45 -10.76
CA SER A 2 -5.92 -15.04 -10.73
C SER A 2 -5.11 -14.38 -9.63
N CYS A 3 -4.11 -13.57 -9.98
CA CYS A 3 -3.40 -12.71 -9.04
C CYS A 3 -4.39 -11.66 -8.51
N ARG A 4 -5.22 -12.03 -7.54
CA ARG A 4 -5.88 -11.04 -6.68
C ARG A 4 -4.77 -10.43 -5.85
N LEU A 5 -4.53 -9.14 -6.04
CA LEU A 5 -3.82 -8.29 -5.08
C LEU A 5 -4.67 -8.28 -3.81
N ASP A 6 -4.58 -9.35 -3.03
CA ASP A 6 -5.23 -9.44 -1.71
C ASP A 6 -4.50 -8.49 -0.76
N VAL A 7 -5.28 -7.78 0.06
CA VAL A 7 -4.87 -6.72 1.00
C VAL A 7 -3.73 -7.15 1.94
N ASP A 8 -3.54 -8.45 2.10
CA ASP A 8 -2.47 -9.07 2.88
C ASP A 8 -1.06 -8.63 2.48
N GLN A 9 -0.82 -8.32 1.21
CA GLN A 9 0.51 -7.99 0.69
C GLN A 9 1.12 -6.72 1.30
N TYR A 10 0.32 -5.67 1.45
CA TYR A 10 0.78 -4.42 2.08
C TYR A 10 1.00 -4.58 3.58
N SER A 11 0.33 -5.54 4.21
CA SER A 11 0.50 -5.84 5.64
C SER A 11 1.80 -6.61 5.94
N GLN A 12 2.39 -7.25 4.92
CA GLN A 12 3.70 -7.91 5.03
C GLN A 12 4.86 -6.91 5.04
N ASP A 13 4.68 -5.77 4.39
CA ASP A 13 5.68 -4.70 4.38
C ASP A 13 5.58 -3.88 5.68
N LYS A 14 6.71 -3.74 6.40
CA LYS A 14 6.77 -3.01 7.67
C LYS A 14 6.38 -1.54 7.51
N PHE A 15 6.68 -0.91 6.37
CA PHE A 15 6.35 0.47 6.11
C PHE A 15 4.85 0.64 5.88
N PHE A 16 4.28 -0.14 4.95
CA PHE A 16 2.84 -0.05 4.65
C PHE A 16 1.97 -0.51 5.81
N LYS A 17 2.44 -1.46 6.63
CA LYS A 17 1.81 -1.81 7.90
C LYS A 17 1.71 -0.62 8.86
N LEU A 18 2.72 0.25 8.93
CA LEU A 18 2.66 1.47 9.75
C LEU A 18 1.66 2.49 9.17
N VAL A 19 1.64 2.64 7.85
CA VAL A 19 0.66 3.50 7.15
C VAL A 19 -0.78 3.01 7.38
N LEU A 20 -1.00 1.69 7.38
CA LEU A 20 -2.30 1.08 7.68
C LEU A 20 -2.69 1.22 9.16
N ASN A 21 -1.72 1.18 10.09
CA ASN A 21 -2.00 1.33 11.52
C ASN A 21 -2.28 2.78 11.93
N ASP A 22 -1.60 3.76 11.33
CA ASP A 22 -1.81 5.18 11.60
C ASP A 22 -1.94 6.00 10.30
N PRO A 23 -3.08 5.87 9.58
CA PRO A 23 -3.30 6.62 8.35
C PRO A 23 -3.34 8.14 8.58
N THR A 24 -3.61 8.59 9.81
CA THR A 24 -3.63 10.00 10.22
C THR A 24 -2.24 10.64 10.19
N ALA A 25 -1.19 9.89 10.51
CA ALA A 25 0.20 10.33 10.38
C ALA A 25 0.61 10.51 8.91
N TYR A 26 -0.09 9.82 8.00
CA TYR A 26 0.24 9.72 6.58
C TYR A 26 -0.89 10.28 5.71
N LYS A 27 -1.26 11.55 5.89
CA LYS A 27 -2.31 12.24 5.09
C LYS A 27 -2.08 12.25 3.58
N ASN A 28 -0.84 12.05 3.16
CA ASN A 28 -0.47 11.93 1.75
C ASN A 28 -0.71 10.52 1.22
N PHE A 29 -1.11 9.55 2.04
CA PHE A 29 -1.38 8.18 1.64
C PHE A 29 -2.88 7.92 1.66
N GLU A 30 -3.38 7.33 0.58
CA GLU A 30 -4.78 7.00 0.36
C GLU A 30 -4.90 5.49 0.14
N VAL A 31 -5.71 4.82 0.96
CA VAL A 31 -5.96 3.39 0.83
C VAL A 31 -7.28 3.19 0.11
N SER A 32 -7.26 2.57 -1.07
CA SER A 32 -8.45 2.35 -1.91
C SER A 32 -8.43 0.96 -2.53
N ASN A 33 -9.51 0.19 -2.36
CA ASN A 33 -9.64 -1.19 -2.82
C ASN A 33 -8.46 -2.11 -2.41
N GLY A 34 -7.86 -1.88 -1.25
CA GLY A 34 -6.71 -2.67 -0.79
C GLY A 34 -5.37 -2.30 -1.42
N LEU A 35 -5.32 -1.23 -2.21
CA LEU A 35 -4.11 -0.63 -2.75
C LEU A 35 -3.79 0.66 -2.00
N ILE A 36 -2.50 0.98 -1.89
CA ILE A 36 -2.03 2.21 -1.25
C ILE A 36 -1.55 3.17 -2.35
N PHE A 37 -2.02 4.41 -2.30
CA PHE A 37 -1.65 5.47 -3.23
C PHE A 37 -0.97 6.60 -2.46
N LEU A 38 0.18 7.04 -2.92
CA LEU A 38 0.83 8.26 -2.45
C LEU A 38 0.34 9.46 -3.29
N ARG A 39 -0.34 10.38 -2.64
CA ARG A 39 -0.75 11.67 -3.15
C ARG A 39 0.36 12.70 -2.91
N LEU A 40 1.11 13.01 -3.96
CA LEU A 40 2.21 13.99 -3.92
C LEU A 40 2.00 15.05 -5.01
N ASN A 41 1.91 16.33 -4.63
CA ASN A 41 1.76 17.46 -5.56
C ASN A 41 0.63 17.27 -6.61
N GLY A 42 -0.51 16.75 -6.18
CA GLY A 42 -1.67 16.51 -7.05
C GLY A 42 -1.56 15.28 -7.96
N LYS A 43 -0.45 14.53 -7.88
CA LYS A 43 -0.30 13.22 -8.53
C LYS A 43 -0.64 12.11 -7.55
N HIS A 44 -1.32 11.09 -8.04
CA HIS A 44 -1.55 9.84 -7.33
C HIS A 44 -0.60 8.78 -7.86
N THR A 45 0.35 8.38 -7.04
CA THR A 45 1.33 7.33 -7.35
C THR A 45 0.90 6.05 -6.66
N LEU A 46 0.72 4.95 -7.41
CA LEU A 46 0.47 3.65 -6.81
C LEU A 46 1.73 3.18 -6.08
N CYS A 47 1.60 2.88 -4.80
CA CYS A 47 2.67 2.26 -4.02
C CYS A 47 2.63 0.76 -4.27
N ILE A 48 3.72 0.17 -4.75
CA ILE A 48 3.86 -1.28 -4.84
C ILE A 48 4.74 -1.71 -3.67
N PRO A 49 4.28 -2.62 -2.79
CA PRO A 49 5.10 -3.15 -1.71
C PRO A 49 6.21 -4.01 -2.30
N ASP A 50 7.44 -3.85 -1.80
CA ASP A 50 8.59 -4.63 -2.26
C ASP A 50 8.59 -5.98 -1.54
N ILE A 51 7.67 -6.84 -1.97
CA ILE A 51 7.49 -8.18 -1.44
C ILE A 51 7.83 -9.22 -2.52
N LEU A 52 8.76 -10.11 -2.21
CA LEU A 52 9.03 -11.30 -3.00
C LEU A 52 7.89 -12.29 -2.80
N ILE A 53 6.96 -12.35 -3.75
CA ILE A 53 5.92 -13.39 -3.79
C ILE A 53 6.44 -14.52 -4.67
N ASN A 54 6.89 -15.61 -4.02
CA ASN A 54 7.46 -16.81 -4.63
C ASN A 54 8.67 -16.54 -5.56
N GLY A 55 9.87 -16.74 -5.02
CA GLY A 55 11.06 -16.99 -5.85
C GLY A 55 10.93 -18.26 -6.68
#